data_AF-A0A952SYN4-F1
#
_entry.id   AF-A0A952SYN4-F1
#
_cell.length_a   1.000
_cell.length_b   1.000
_cell.length_c   1.000
_cell.angle_alpha   90.00
_cell.angle_beta   90.00
_cell.angle_gamma   90.00
#
_symmetry.space_group_name_H-M   'P 1'
#
loop_
_entity.id
_entity.type
_entity.pdbx_description
1 polymer ?
#
loop_
_entity_poly.entity_id
_entity_poly.type
_entity_poly.pdbx_seq_one_letter_code
_entity_poly.pdbx_strand_id
1 'polypeptide(L)' 'MTGEHCLVTADELETLGILRRGTAFRMAKAGLIPSYQCGVKGRGVRFRADEVLAALRRPAASEKAVPE' A
#
# COMPACT_ATOMS: atom_id res chain seq x y z
N MET A 1 -14.45 -17.20 7.16
CA MET A 1 -14.63 -15.82 6.68
C MET A 1 -13.72 -15.67 5.47
N THR A 2 -14.27 -15.85 4.27
CA THR A 2 -13.55 -15.71 3.01
C THR A 2 -13.20 -14.23 2.82
N GLY A 3 -11.93 -13.89 3.00
CA GLY A 3 -11.42 -12.53 2.89
C GLY A 3 -11.45 -12.07 1.44
N GLU A 4 -12.53 -11.40 1.06
CA GLU A 4 -12.52 -10.51 -0.10
C GLU A 4 -11.58 -9.35 0.22
N HIS A 5 -10.30 -9.51 -0.14
CA HIS A 5 -9.31 -8.46 -0.04
C HIS A 5 -9.61 -7.39 -1.09
N CYS A 6 -10.55 -6.49 -0.77
CA CYS A 6 -10.94 -5.37 -1.62
C CYS A 6 -9.72 -4.46 -1.88
N LEU A 7 -9.39 -4.29 -3.16
CA LEU A 7 -8.39 -3.33 -3.61
C LEU A 7 -9.00 -1.92 -3.53
N VAL A 8 -8.50 -1.13 -2.60
CA VAL A 8 -8.93 0.25 -2.35
C VAL A 8 -7.99 1.26 -3.00
N THR A 9 -8.47 2.46 -3.23
CA THR A 9 -7.65 3.59 -3.70
C THR A 9 -6.93 4.29 -2.54
N ALA A 10 -5.95 5.14 -2.86
CA ALA A 10 -5.30 5.99 -1.85
C ALA A 10 -6.28 6.97 -1.17
N ASP A 11 -7.38 7.30 -1.83
CA ASP A 11 -8.43 8.18 -1.32
C ASP A 11 -9.29 7.47 -0.27
N GLU A 12 -9.63 6.21 -0.53
CA GLU A 12 -10.32 5.35 0.42
C GLU A 12 -9.45 5.04 1.64
N LEU A 13 -8.14 4.83 1.48
CA LEU A 13 -7.22 4.69 2.62
C LEU A 13 -7.22 5.93 3.53
N GLU A 14 -7.35 7.11 2.95
CA GLU A 14 -7.42 8.37 3.70
C GLU A 14 -8.78 8.51 4.40
N THR A 15 -9.87 8.18 3.70
CA THR A 15 -11.23 8.17 4.26
C THR A 15 -11.36 7.18 5.44
N LEU A 16 -10.69 6.04 5.36
CA LEU A 16 -10.60 5.04 6.44
C LEU A 16 -9.67 5.46 7.59
N GLY A 17 -8.98 6.60 7.47
CA GLY A 17 -8.04 7.10 8.49
C GLY A 17 -6.75 6.27 8.62
N ILE A 18 -6.48 5.36 7.67
CA ILE A 18 -5.31 4.49 7.71
C ILE A 18 -4.06 5.29 7.33
N LEU A 19 -4.13 6.00 6.21
CA LEU A 19 -2.99 6.74 5.69
C LEU A 19 -3.44 7.87 4.77
N ARG A 20 -2.80 9.05 4.88
CA ARG A 20 -3.08 10.16 3.96
C ARG A 20 -2.72 9.78 2.52
N ARG A 21 -3.54 10.19 1.56
CA ARG A 21 -3.39 9.93 0.12
C ARG A 21 -1.99 10.29 -0.39
N GLY A 22 -1.51 11.48 -0.07
CA GLY A 22 -0.17 11.93 -0.47
C GLY A 22 0.96 11.13 0.18
N THR A 23 0.75 10.58 1.37
CA THR A 23 1.70 9.67 2.01
C THR A 23 1.64 8.27 1.37
N ALA A 24 0.45 7.81 0.97
CA ALA A 24 0.26 6.49 0.36
C ALA A 24 1.06 6.38 -0.94
N PHE A 25 0.95 7.39 -1.80
CA PHE A 25 1.74 7.44 -3.03
C PHE A 25 3.24 7.53 -2.77
N ARG A 26 3.69 8.31 -1.78
CA ARG A 26 5.11 8.43 -1.45
C ARG A 26 5.68 7.11 -0.93
N MET A 27 4.95 6.44 -0.03
CA MET A 27 5.35 5.14 0.51
C MET A 27 5.31 4.04 -0.54
N ALA A 28 4.30 4.05 -1.42
CA ALA A 28 4.22 3.15 -2.56
C ALA A 28 5.42 3.32 -3.50
N LYS A 29 5.73 4.58 -3.86
CA LYS A 29 6.88 4.92 -4.71
C LYS A 29 8.21 4.52 -4.05
N ALA A 30 8.29 4.59 -2.72
CA ALA A 30 9.45 4.16 -1.94
C ALA A 30 9.50 2.65 -1.66
N GLY A 31 8.49 1.87 -2.09
CA GLY A 31 8.42 0.43 -1.83
C GLY A 31 8.15 0.06 -0.37
N LEU A 32 7.69 1.01 0.45
CA LEU A 32 7.46 0.83 1.89
C LEU A 32 6.10 0.20 2.21
N ILE A 33 5.13 0.33 1.30
CA ILE A 33 3.83 -0.33 1.43
C ILE A 33 3.50 -1.10 0.14
N PRO A 34 2.80 -2.25 0.25
CA PRO A 34 2.33 -2.99 -0.90
C PRO A 34 1.36 -2.15 -1.74
N SER A 35 1.62 -2.08 -3.04
CA SER A 35 0.80 -1.35 -3.98
C SER A 35 0.67 -2.11 -5.29
N TYR A 36 -0.51 -2.00 -5.91
CA TYR A 36 -0.90 -2.75 -7.09
C TYR A 36 -1.22 -1.76 -8.20
N GLN A 37 -0.48 -1.83 -9.31
CA GLN A 37 -0.80 -1.01 -10.46
C GLN A 37 -2.06 -1.54 -11.14
N CYS A 38 -3.00 -0.64 -11.45
CA CYS A 38 -4.24 -0.95 -12.14
C CYS A 38 -4.47 0.05 -13.28
N GLY A 39 -4.98 -0.46 -14.39
CA GLY A 39 -5.37 0.34 -15.56
C GLY A 39 -4.43 0.21 -16.75
N VAL A 40 -4.99 0.43 -17.93
CA VAL A 40 -4.27 0.51 -19.20
C VAL A 40 -3.31 1.71 -19.10
N LYS A 41 -2.00 1.46 -19.14
CA LYS A 41 -0.87 2.43 -18.96
C LYS A 41 -0.38 2.69 -17.52
N GLY A 42 -0.75 1.89 -16.51
CA GLY A 42 -0.11 1.96 -15.18
C GLY A 42 -0.38 3.26 -14.39
N ARG A 43 -1.43 4.01 -14.76
CA ARG A 43 -1.77 5.30 -14.12
C ARG A 43 -2.59 5.15 -12.83
N GLY A 44 -3.20 3.99 -12.59
CA GLY A 44 -3.92 3.71 -11.35
C GLY A 44 -3.02 2.94 -10.38
N VAL A 45 -3.03 3.33 -9.11
CA VAL A 45 -2.44 2.54 -8.02
C VAL A 45 -3.53 2.22 -7.02
N ARG A 46 -3.64 0.94 -6.67
CA ARG A 46 -4.53 0.43 -5.64
C ARG A 46 -3.74 -0.25 -4.53
N PHE A 47 -4.40 -0.41 -3.40
CA PHE A 47 -3.83 -0.87 -2.15
C PHE A 47 -4.73 -1.91 -1.52
N ARG A 48 -4.16 -2.83 -0.76
CA ARG A 48 -4.94 -3.68 0.15
C ARG A 48 -4.81 -3.10 1.55
N ALA A 49 -5.94 -2.75 2.16
CA ALA A 49 -5.93 -2.11 3.48
C ALA A 49 -5.22 -2.98 4.54
N ASP A 50 -5.49 -4.29 4.57
CA ASP A 50 -4.82 -5.22 5.50
C ASP A 50 -3.31 -5.28 5.32
N GLU A 51 -2.82 -5.31 4.08
CA GLU A 51 -1.39 -5.38 3.81
C GLU A 51 -0.69 -4.06 4.12
N VAL A 52 -1.36 -2.92 3.85
CA VAL A 52 -0.86 -1.61 4.27
C VAL A 52 -0.78 -1.54 5.79
N LEU A 53 -1.81 -1.98 6.51
CA LEU A 53 -1.79 -2.04 7.98
C LEU A 53 -0.70 -2.98 8.50
N ALA A 54 -0.50 -4.14 7.88
CA ALA A 54 0.56 -5.07 8.24
C ALA A 54 1.95 -4.46 7.99
N ALA A 55 2.13 -3.74 6.88
CA ALA A 55 3.37 -3.03 6.56
C ALA A 55 3.65 -1.88 7.55
N LEU A 56 2.63 -1.14 7.96
CA LEU A 56 2.74 -0.06 8.95
C LEU A 56 3.04 -0.56 10.37
N ARG A 57 2.53 -1.75 10.73
CA ARG A 57 2.81 -2.40 12.01
C ARG A 57 4.22 -2.99 12.08
N ARG A 58 4.86 -3.24 10.95
CA ARG A 58 6.28 -3.64 10.95
C ARG A 58 7.10 -2.40 11.30
N PRO A 59 7.98 -2.47 12.32
CA PRO A 59 8.91 -1.39 12.58
C PRO A 59 9.74 -1.14 11.32
N ALA A 60 9.99 0.13 10.99
CA ALA A 60 10.67 0.59 9.77
C ALA A 60 12.18 0.22 9.72
N ALA A 61 12.55 -0.95 10.24
CA ALA A 61 13.93 -1.42 10.43
C ALA A 61 14.28 -2.65 9.56
N SER A 62 13.61 -2.89 8.43
CA SER A 62 14.14 -3.81 7.42
C SER A 62 14.75 -3.04 6.27
N GLU A 63 16.01 -2.70 6.54
CA GLU A 63 17.13 -2.71 5.62
C GLU A 63 16.94 -3.67 4.43
N LYS A 64 17.39 -3.21 3.25
CA LYS A 64 17.51 -3.92 1.97
C LYS A 64 17.42 -5.45 2.10
N ALA A 65 16.37 -6.06 1.55
CA ALA A 65 16.47 -7.42 1.06
C ALA A 65 17.37 -7.39 -0.19
N VAL A 66 18.67 -7.53 0.05
CA VAL A 66 19.69 -7.80 -0.98
C VAL A 66 19.43 -9.21 -1.49
N PRO A 67 19.19 -9.45 -2.79
CA PRO A 67 19.32 -10.79 -3.34
C PRO A 67 20.81 -11.11 -3.51
N GLU A 68 21.19 -12.33 -3.12
CA GLU A 68 22.51 -12.97 -3.29
C GLU A 68 23.06 -12.88 -4.72
#